data_AF-A0A6V7KCI4-F1
#
_entry.id   AF-A0A6V7KCI4-F1
#
_cell.length_a   1.000
_cell.length_b   1.000
_cell.length_c   1.000
_cell.angle_alpha   90.00
_cell.angle_beta   90.00
_cell.angle_gamma   90.00
#
_symmetry.space_group_name_H-M   'P 1'
#
loop_
_entity.id
_entity.type
_entity.pdbx_description
1 polymer ?
#
loop_
_entity_poly.entity_id
_entity_poly.type
_entity_poly.pdbx_seq_one_letter_code
_entity_poly.pdbx_strand_id
1 'polypeptide(L)'
;LQGPCDNYLDICCKAPNVITDPDAKITPRPVVRRGCGERHPEGVGFRITGAQDNEAQFGEFPWMVAILREENVNGQKLNVYQCGGSLIHPKVVLTAAHCVVG
;
A
#
# COMPACT_ATOMS: atom_id res chain seq x y z
N LEU A 1 16.73 5.26 -11.21
CA LEU A 1 15.47 5.90 -11.63
C LEU A 1 15.60 7.39 -11.33
N GLN A 2 15.94 8.21 -12.32
CA GLN A 2 16.09 9.67 -12.13
C GLN A 2 15.01 10.35 -12.97
N GLY A 3 13.85 10.55 -12.36
CA GLY A 3 12.76 11.32 -12.96
C GLY A 3 12.97 12.83 -12.77
N PRO A 4 12.10 13.68 -13.35
CA PRO A 4 12.16 15.12 -13.16
C PRO A 4 11.78 15.60 -11.74
N CYS A 5 11.37 14.68 -10.86
CA CYS A 5 10.95 14.93 -9.49
C CYS A 5 11.79 14.11 -8.50
N ASP A 6 11.90 14.58 -7.26
CA ASP A 6 12.70 13.95 -6.20
C ASP A 6 12.13 12.59 -5.77
N ASN A 7 10.80 12.47 -5.71
CA ASN A 7 10.11 11.20 -5.46
C ASN A 7 9.57 10.61 -6.78
N TYR A 8 9.70 9.30 -6.95
CA TYR A 8 9.17 8.59 -8.12
C TYR A 8 7.62 8.53 -8.16
N LEU A 9 6.96 8.83 -7.03
CA LEU A 9 5.51 8.98 -6.94
C LEU A 9 5.03 10.41 -7.28
N ASP A 10 5.95 11.37 -7.42
CA ASP A 10 5.60 12.75 -7.74
C ASP A 10 5.52 12.95 -9.25
N ILE A 11 4.64 13.88 -9.64
CA ILE A 11 4.52 14.34 -11.02
C ILE A 11 4.71 15.85 -11.09
N CYS A 12 5.47 16.31 -12.09
CA CYS A 12 5.65 17.73 -12.34
C CYS A 12 4.35 18.34 -12.89
N CYS A 13 3.68 19.15 -12.07
CA CYS A 13 2.45 19.84 -12.43
C CYS A 13 2.69 21.28 -12.89
N LYS A 14 1.91 21.75 -13.88
CA LYS A 14 1.80 23.18 -14.18
C LYS A 14 1.03 23.88 -13.06
N ALA A 15 1.32 25.15 -12.80
CA ALA A 15 0.68 25.98 -11.75
C ALA A 15 -0.86 25.83 -11.62
N PRO A 16 -1.68 25.86 -12.69
CA PRO A 16 -3.13 25.71 -12.55
C PRO A 16 -3.59 24.30 -12.11
N ASN A 17 -2.73 23.29 -12.21
CA ASN A 17 -3.01 21.91 -11.82
C ASN A 17 -2.43 21.56 -10.45
N VAL A 18 -1.80 22.52 -9.76
CA VAL A 18 -1.33 22.34 -8.39
C VAL A 18 -2.52 22.56 -7.48
N ILE A 19 -2.87 21.52 -6.72
CA ILE A 19 -3.89 21.61 -5.68
C ILE A 19 -3.22 22.23 -4.45
N THR A 20 -3.58 23.46 -4.13
CA THR A 20 -3.04 24.23 -3.00
C THR A 20 -3.84 24.05 -1.73
N ASP A 21 -5.03 23.46 -1.82
CA ASP A 21 -5.89 23.17 -0.69
C ASP A 21 -5.42 21.87 -0.01
N PRO A 22 -4.90 21.93 1.23
CA PRO A 22 -4.44 20.76 1.95
C PRO A 22 -5.57 19.76 2.30
N ASP A 23 -6.85 20.19 2.27
CA ASP A 23 -8.00 19.35 2.57
C ASP A 23 -8.65 18.72 1.33
N ALA A 24 -8.18 19.06 0.13
CA ALA A 24 -8.70 18.52 -1.13
C ALA A 24 -8.36 17.02 -1.27
N LYS A 25 -9.30 16.16 -0.86
CA LYS A 25 -9.16 14.70 -1.00
C LYS A 25 -9.38 14.25 -2.44
N ILE A 26 -8.31 13.93 -3.14
CA ILE A 26 -8.35 13.22 -4.43
C ILE A 26 -8.49 11.71 -4.16
N THR A 27 -9.54 11.30 -3.45
CA THR A 27 -9.85 9.87 -3.34
C THR A 27 -10.86 9.50 -4.41
N PRO A 28 -10.46 8.77 -5.47
CA PRO A 28 -11.42 8.24 -6.44
C PRO A 28 -12.43 7.34 -5.71
N ARG A 29 -13.65 7.25 -6.27
CA ARG A 29 -14.69 6.40 -5.68
C ARG A 29 -14.16 4.96 -5.55
N PRO A 30 -14.36 4.31 -4.39
CA PRO A 30 -13.87 2.96 -4.20
C PRO A 30 -14.51 2.04 -5.24
N VAL A 31 -13.67 1.31 -5.98
CA VAL A 31 -14.16 0.26 -6.88
C VAL A 31 -14.75 -0.84 -6.01
N VAL A 32 -16.04 -1.13 -6.21
CA VAL A 32 -16.73 -2.21 -5.50
C VAL A 32 -16.20 -3.54 -6.03
N ARG A 33 -15.29 -4.18 -5.29
CA ARG A 33 -14.77 -5.50 -5.63
C ARG A 33 -15.90 -6.53 -5.51
N ARG A 34 -16.18 -7.26 -6.59
CA ARG A 34 -17.09 -8.42 -6.59
C ARG A 34 -16.24 -9.68 -6.73
N GLY A 35 -16.17 -10.49 -5.66
CA GLY A 35 -15.38 -11.73 -5.66
C GLY A 35 -14.05 -11.63 -4.91
N CYS A 36 -13.19 -12.64 -5.08
CA CYS A 36 -11.89 -12.78 -4.41
C CYS A 36 -10.81 -13.25 -5.41
N GLY A 37 -9.53 -13.09 -5.05
CA GLY A 37 -8.41 -13.62 -5.84
C GLY A 37 -8.06 -12.84 -7.12
N GLU A 38 -8.64 -11.66 -7.33
CA GLU A 38 -8.34 -10.82 -8.49
C GLU A 38 -6.99 -10.09 -8.34
N ARG A 39 -5.98 -10.55 -9.08
CA ARG A 39 -4.64 -9.95 -9.17
C ARG A 39 -4.63 -8.77 -10.14
N HIS A 40 -3.87 -7.72 -9.84
CA HIS A 40 -3.63 -6.59 -10.75
C HIS A 40 -2.20 -6.61 -11.31
N PRO A 41 -1.90 -7.44 -12.33
CA PRO A 41 -0.53 -7.62 -12.84
C PRO A 41 0.07 -6.37 -13.47
N GLU A 42 -0.76 -5.39 -13.83
CA GLU A 42 -0.32 -4.09 -14.40
C GLU A 42 -0.27 -2.97 -13.36
N GLY A 43 -0.56 -3.29 -12.09
CA GLY A 43 -0.69 -2.30 -11.01
C GLY A 43 -1.99 -1.49 -11.06
N VAL A 44 -2.22 -0.72 -10.01
CA VAL A 44 -3.37 0.18 -9.86
C VAL A 44 -2.88 1.63 -10.07
N GLY A 45 -3.41 2.31 -11.07
CA GLY A 45 -3.06 3.70 -11.38
C GLY A 45 -1.82 3.86 -12.27
N PHE A 46 -0.73 3.15 -11.97
CA PHE A 46 0.48 3.15 -12.80
C PHE A 46 1.17 1.79 -12.76
N ARG A 47 2.00 1.54 -13.78
CA ARG A 47 2.85 0.36 -13.88
C ARG A 47 4.28 0.71 -13.49
N ILE A 48 4.80 0.06 -12.47
CA ILE A 48 6.18 0.14 -12.03
C ILE A 48 7.08 -0.48 -13.10
N THR A 49 8.13 0.25 -13.47
CA THR A 49 9.20 -0.19 -14.35
C THR A 49 10.55 -0.01 -13.67
N GLY A 50 11.52 -0.87 -13.97
CA GLY A 50 12.86 -0.76 -13.37
C GLY A 50 12.96 -1.31 -11.94
N ALA A 51 12.06 -2.23 -11.58
CA ALA A 51 12.16 -3.09 -10.40
C ALA A 51 13.53 -3.79 -10.37
N GLN A 52 14.22 -3.76 -9.23
CA GLN A 52 15.54 -4.37 -9.05
C GLN A 52 15.50 -5.60 -8.14
N ASP A 53 14.53 -5.64 -7.22
CA ASP A 53 14.47 -6.59 -6.10
C ASP A 53 13.13 -7.35 -6.06
N ASN A 54 12.58 -7.68 -7.22
CA ASN A 54 11.30 -8.38 -7.39
C ASN A 54 10.11 -7.64 -6.75
N GLU A 55 10.09 -6.32 -6.88
CA GLU A 55 9.00 -5.48 -6.41
C GLU A 55 7.68 -5.87 -7.12
N ALA A 56 6.64 -6.08 -6.33
CA ALA A 56 5.29 -6.22 -6.85
C ALA A 56 4.79 -4.89 -7.42
N GLN A 57 3.88 -4.94 -8.37
CA GLN A 57 3.17 -3.77 -8.86
C GLN A 57 2.33 -3.14 -7.75
N PHE A 58 2.07 -1.83 -7.85
CA PHE A 58 1.27 -1.15 -6.85
C PHE A 58 -0.14 -1.75 -6.80
N GLY A 59 -0.53 -2.29 -5.65
CA GLY A 59 -1.81 -2.97 -5.48
C GLY A 59 -1.94 -4.30 -6.23
N GLU A 60 -0.84 -4.95 -6.63
CA GLU A 60 -0.86 -6.21 -7.40
C GLU A 60 -1.62 -7.34 -6.69
N PHE A 61 -1.41 -7.47 -5.38
CA PHE A 61 -2.01 -8.48 -4.52
C PHE A 61 -2.84 -7.81 -3.42
N PRO A 62 -4.10 -7.42 -3.71
CA PRO A 62 -4.91 -6.58 -2.81
C PRO A 62 -5.24 -7.21 -1.46
N TRP A 63 -5.10 -8.53 -1.35
CA TRP A 63 -5.33 -9.26 -0.11
C TRP A 63 -4.12 -9.27 0.82
N MET A 64 -2.95 -8.78 0.41
CA MET A 64 -1.77 -8.74 1.29
C MET A 64 -2.00 -7.81 2.48
N VAL A 65 -1.77 -8.33 3.68
CA VAL A 65 -1.90 -7.60 4.94
C VAL A 65 -0.60 -7.67 5.72
N ALA A 66 -0.19 -6.55 6.32
CA ALA A 66 0.86 -6.49 7.33
C ALA A 66 0.24 -6.50 8.73
N ILE A 67 0.70 -7.42 9.57
CA ILE A 67 0.37 -7.48 10.99
C ILE A 67 1.50 -6.78 11.74
N LEU A 68 1.14 -5.72 12.46
CA LEU A 68 2.09 -4.88 13.19
C LEU A 68 1.88 -5.03 14.69
N ARG A 69 2.98 -4.99 15.45
CA ARG A 69 2.99 -5.01 16.91
C ARG A 69 3.45 -3.65 17.43
N GLU A 70 2.74 -3.09 18.40
CA GLU A 70 3.19 -1.90 19.11
C GLU A 70 4.33 -2.27 20.06
N GLU A 71 5.48 -1.62 19.89
CA GLU A 71 6.67 -1.78 20.73
C GLU A 71 7.19 -0.42 21.20
N ASN A 72 7.81 -0.40 22.38
CA ASN A 72 8.50 0.80 22.88
C ASN A 72 9.98 0.70 22.51
N VAL A 73 10.41 1.48 21.52
CA VAL A 73 11.82 1.57 21.11
C VAL A 73 12.32 2.96 21.49
N ASN A 74 13.34 3.03 22.35
CA ASN A 74 13.94 4.29 22.82
C ASN A 74 12.91 5.30 23.38
N GLY A 75 11.89 4.81 24.09
CA GLY A 75 10.84 5.66 24.68
C GLY A 75 9.76 6.12 23.69
N GLN A 76 9.79 5.65 22.44
CA GLN A 76 8.76 5.92 21.44
C GLN A 76 7.96 4.65 21.13
N LYS A 77 6.63 4.79 21.07
CA LYS A 77 5.72 3.74 20.61
C LYS A 77 5.78 3.64 19.09
N LEU A 78 6.19 2.47 18.58
CA LEU A 78 6.35 2.19 17.17
C LEU A 78 5.57 0.94 16.79
N ASN A 79 4.96 0.95 15.60
CA ASN A 79 4.35 -0.23 15.02
C ASN A 79 5.40 -0.98 14.21
N VAL A 80 5.92 -2.08 14.77
CA VAL A 80 6.95 -2.91 14.16
C VAL A 80 6.29 -4.06 13.40
N TYR A 81 6.84 -4.41 12.24
CA TYR A 81 6.37 -5.55 11.47
C TYR A 81 6.55 -6.86 12.24
N GLN A 82 5.46 -7.62 12.38
CA GLN A 82 5.45 -8.92 13.07
C GLN A 82 5.27 -10.07 12.07
N CYS A 83 4.28 -9.97 11.19
CA CYS A 83 3.88 -11.04 10.28
C CYS A 83 3.09 -10.52 9.06
N GLY A 84 2.87 -11.42 8.10
CA GLY A 84 1.91 -11.22 7.02
C GLY A 84 0.54 -11.84 7.29
N GLY A 85 -0.42 -11.54 6.42
CA GLY A 85 -1.74 -12.17 6.40
C GLY A 85 -2.43 -11.99 5.04
N SER A 86 -3.60 -12.60 4.91
CA SER A 86 -4.45 -12.49 3.71
C SER A 86 -5.87 -12.07 4.07
N LEU A 87 -6.37 -11.00 3.45
CA LEU A 87 -7.76 -10.56 3.60
C LEU A 87 -8.70 -11.51 2.85
N ILE A 88 -9.47 -12.31 3.57
CA ILE A 88 -10.40 -13.31 3.00
C ILE A 88 -11.86 -12.85 3.00
N HIS A 89 -12.16 -11.80 3.78
CA HIS A 89 -13.47 -11.15 3.87
C HIS A 89 -13.24 -9.69 4.27
N PRO A 90 -14.14 -8.72 3.98
CA PRO A 90 -13.95 -7.30 4.35
C PRO A 90 -13.64 -7.00 5.82
N LYS A 91 -13.80 -7.97 6.73
CA LYS A 91 -13.53 -7.84 8.16
C LYS A 91 -12.75 -9.03 8.74
N VAL A 92 -12.16 -9.89 7.92
CA VAL A 92 -11.46 -11.10 8.39
C VAL A 92 -10.14 -11.27 7.64
N VAL A 93 -9.07 -11.38 8.42
CA VAL A 93 -7.72 -11.67 7.94
C VAL A 93 -7.33 -13.08 8.38
N LEU A 94 -6.87 -13.90 7.43
CA LEU A 94 -6.26 -15.19 7.68
C LEU A 94 -4.75 -15.02 7.90
N THR A 95 -4.21 -15.64 8.95
CA THR A 95 -2.77 -15.67 9.27
C THR A 95 -2.42 -16.95 10.03
N ALA A 96 -1.13 -17.14 10.34
CA ALA A 96 -0.66 -18.25 11.15
C ALA A 96 -0.92 -18.00 12.66
N ALA A 97 -1.21 -19.05 13.42
CA ALA A 97 -1.49 -18.93 14.85
C ALA A 97 -0.33 -18.28 15.63
N HIS A 98 0.92 -18.67 15.33
CA HIS A 98 2.11 -18.13 15.99
C HIS A 98 2.34 -16.63 15.70
N CYS A 99 1.68 -16.05 14.70
CA CYS A 99 1.76 -14.62 14.42
C CYS A 99 0.93 -13.77 15.38
N VAL A 100 -0.04 -14.38 16.09
CA VAL A 100 -0.96 -13.69 16.99
C VAL A 100 -0.84 -14.14 18.44
N VAL A 101 -0.60 -15.43 18.66
CA VAL A 101 -0.37 -16.01 19.98
C VAL A 101 0.78 -17.00 19.82
N GLY A 102 1.96 -16.59 20.30
CA GLY A 102 3.12 -17.45 20.48
C GLY A 102 3.10 -18.06 21.87
#